data_AF-A0A6G8CN86-F1
#
_entry.id   AF-A0A6G8CN86-F1
#
_cell.length_a   1.000
_cell.length_b   1.000
_cell.length_c   1.000
_cell.angle_alpha   90.00
_cell.angle_beta   90.00
_cell.angle_gamma   90.00
#
_symmetry.space_group_name_H-M   'P 1'
#
loop_
_entity.id
_entity.type
_entity.pdbx_description
1 polymer ?
#
loop_
_entity_poly.entity_id
_entity_poly.type
_entity_poly.pdbx_seq_one_letter_code
_entity_poly.pdbx_strand_id
1 'polypeptide(L)'
;MNRTISTCLVVVGLQFGVAFSANAQGATATAATAQRKVQEAASAVASQDGSATRLSATETLSATIWGLSVDEMIRARVLLQGPRKSFSVENLSPIEALGIHARDESERRRYAEMFARAFHADVERSLAWNRAFTEAMARLYPDEPVVDFSRAPKVEASVGAADTLNVPRSRIVEKPPAATGTLPRRGSR
;
A
#
# COMPACT_ATOMS: atom_id res chain seq x y z
N MET A 1 32.00 32.94 18.63
CA MET A 1 31.57 32.07 19.75
C MET A 1 32.12 30.67 19.47
N ASN A 2 33.16 30.13 20.13
CA ASN A 2 33.58 30.23 21.55
C ASN A 2 32.40 29.94 22.49
N ARG A 3 32.40 29.00 23.45
CA ARG A 3 33.40 28.09 24.08
C ARG A 3 32.60 26.87 24.66
N THR A 4 33.12 25.74 25.19
CA THR A 4 34.47 25.25 25.55
C THR A 4 34.51 23.70 25.52
N ILE A 5 35.71 23.09 25.59
CA ILE A 5 35.94 21.70 26.05
C ILE A 5 35.96 21.68 27.59
N SER A 6 35.46 20.61 28.23
CA SER A 6 35.63 20.40 29.68
C SER A 6 36.32 19.06 29.94
N THR A 7 37.61 19.14 30.27
CA THR A 7 38.47 18.00 30.59
C THR A 7 38.71 17.97 32.10
N CYS A 8 38.40 16.84 32.76
CA CYS A 8 38.83 16.59 34.13
C CYS A 8 39.68 15.30 34.22
N LEU A 9 40.99 15.47 34.10
CA LEU A 9 41.95 14.76 34.95
C LEU A 9 41.74 15.28 36.41
N VAL A 10 42.14 14.66 37.52
CA VAL A 10 43.41 13.99 37.91
C VAL A 10 43.13 13.03 39.11
N VAL A 11 44.14 12.25 39.51
CA VAL A 11 44.43 11.70 40.88
C VAL A 11 44.22 10.19 41.11
N VAL A 12 45.25 9.44 40.70
CA VAL A 12 46.04 8.45 41.47
C VAL A 12 45.57 8.07 42.89
N GLY A 13 45.47 6.76 43.17
CA GLY A 13 45.47 6.19 44.53
C GLY A 13 46.00 4.75 44.52
N LEU A 14 46.99 4.44 45.37
CA LEU A 14 47.80 3.21 45.33
C LEU A 14 47.60 2.36 46.61
N GLN A 15 47.35 1.05 46.45
CA GLN A 15 47.59 -0.08 47.40
C GLN A 15 47.15 0.01 48.87
N PHE A 16 46.42 -1.00 49.35
CA PHE A 16 46.85 -2.02 50.35
C PHE A 16 45.64 -2.74 51.02
N GLY A 17 45.85 -3.96 51.49
CA GLY A 17 45.24 -4.41 52.76
C GLY A 17 43.98 -5.29 52.69
N VAL A 18 44.21 -6.60 52.85
CA VAL A 18 43.21 -7.63 53.17
C VAL A 18 42.36 -7.36 54.42
N ALA A 19 41.08 -7.77 54.39
CA ALA A 19 40.40 -8.40 55.52
C ALA A 19 39.19 -9.23 55.04
N PHE A 20 39.35 -10.55 54.95
CA PHE A 20 38.26 -11.49 54.68
C PHE A 20 37.60 -11.90 56.00
N SER A 21 36.48 -11.27 56.34
CA SER A 21 35.65 -11.67 57.49
C SER A 21 34.48 -12.52 57.01
N ALA A 22 34.56 -13.83 57.21
CA ALA A 22 33.48 -14.75 56.90
C ALA A 22 32.37 -14.67 57.97
N ASN A 23 31.21 -14.11 57.62
CA ASN A 23 29.98 -14.30 58.39
C ASN A 23 29.08 -15.31 57.67
N ALA A 24 29.08 -16.54 58.17
CA ALA A 24 28.30 -17.64 57.64
C ALA A 24 26.94 -17.80 58.37
N GLN A 25 25.97 -16.93 58.05
CA GLN A 25 24.56 -17.17 58.34
C GLN A 25 23.67 -16.55 57.24
N GLY A 26 22.72 -17.33 56.70
CA GLY A 26 21.68 -16.83 55.77
C GLY A 26 21.61 -17.46 54.36
N ALA A 27 22.18 -18.64 54.13
CA ALA A 27 22.34 -19.20 52.78
C ALA A 27 21.13 -19.97 52.18
N THR A 28 19.93 -19.93 52.78
CA THR A 28 18.76 -20.73 52.32
C THR A 28 17.54 -19.92 51.84
N ALA A 29 17.43 -18.62 52.16
CA ALA A 29 16.32 -17.78 51.68
C ALA A 29 16.53 -17.24 50.24
N THR A 30 17.79 -17.04 49.85
CA THR A 30 18.16 -16.38 48.59
C THR A 30 17.98 -17.30 47.37
N ALA A 31 18.27 -18.60 47.50
CA ALA A 31 18.18 -19.57 46.41
C ALA A 31 16.73 -19.74 45.90
N ALA A 32 15.78 -19.92 46.80
CA ALA A 32 14.36 -20.03 46.45
C ALA A 32 13.82 -18.76 45.77
N THR A 33 14.29 -17.58 46.21
CA THR A 33 13.90 -16.29 45.60
C THR A 33 14.50 -16.11 44.20
N ALA A 34 15.74 -16.55 43.98
CA ALA A 34 16.37 -16.54 42.66
C ALA A 34 15.67 -17.50 41.68
N GLN A 35 15.36 -18.72 42.10
CA GLN A 35 14.63 -19.69 41.29
C GLN A 35 13.22 -19.19 40.93
N ARG A 36 12.52 -18.54 41.87
CA ARG A 36 11.20 -17.97 41.61
C ARG A 36 11.23 -16.86 40.54
N LYS A 37 12.22 -15.95 40.59
CA LYS A 37 12.40 -14.91 39.57
C LYS A 37 12.71 -15.50 38.18
N VAL A 38 13.48 -16.59 38.10
CA VAL A 38 13.76 -17.28 36.83
C VAL A 38 12.50 -17.98 36.30
N GLN A 39 11.71 -18.62 37.16
CA GLN A 39 10.46 -19.29 36.77
C GLN A 39 9.39 -18.30 36.31
N GLU A 40 9.23 -17.16 36.99
CA GLU A 40 8.32 -16.08 36.59
C GLU A 40 8.77 -15.44 35.26
N ALA A 41 10.08 -15.24 35.03
CA ALA A 41 10.61 -14.76 33.77
C ALA A 41 10.40 -15.76 32.61
N ALA A 42 10.65 -17.06 32.82
CA ALA A 42 10.40 -18.09 31.83
C ALA A 42 8.90 -18.19 31.45
N SER A 43 8.02 -18.03 32.43
CA SER A 43 6.56 -18.02 32.24
C SER A 43 6.08 -16.77 31.47
N ALA A 44 6.71 -15.62 31.70
CA ALA A 44 6.44 -14.38 30.96
C ALA A 44 6.86 -14.48 29.48
N VAL A 45 8.04 -15.06 29.19
CA VAL A 45 8.51 -15.29 27.82
C VAL A 45 7.60 -16.27 27.07
N ALA A 46 7.24 -17.40 27.68
CA ALA A 46 6.32 -18.38 27.08
C ALA A 46 4.93 -17.79 26.79
N SER A 47 4.49 -16.79 27.56
CA SER A 47 3.22 -16.10 27.34
C SER A 47 3.25 -15.09 26.16
N GLN A 48 4.45 -14.66 25.74
CA GLN A 48 4.61 -13.71 24.63
C GLN A 48 4.61 -14.42 23.26
N ASP A 49 5.24 -15.59 23.13
CA ASP A 49 5.27 -16.36 21.87
C ASP A 49 3.86 -16.71 21.35
N GLY A 50 2.93 -17.06 22.25
CA GLY A 50 1.54 -17.37 21.88
C GLY A 50 0.78 -16.18 21.27
N SER A 51 1.23 -14.94 21.50
CA SER A 51 0.59 -13.74 20.95
C SER A 51 1.05 -13.43 19.52
N ALA A 52 2.30 -13.75 19.17
CA ALA A 52 2.83 -13.54 17.82
C ALA A 52 2.13 -14.41 16.76
N THR A 53 1.74 -15.63 17.16
CA THR A 53 1.10 -16.62 16.27
C THR A 53 -0.42 -16.46 16.19
N ARG A 54 -1.04 -15.59 17.00
CA ARG A 54 -2.50 -15.39 16.99
C ARG A 54 -2.90 -14.24 16.06
N LEU A 55 -3.94 -14.43 15.25
CA LEU A 55 -4.55 -13.35 14.45
C LEU A 55 -5.49 -12.49 15.31
N SER A 56 -5.48 -11.18 15.08
CA SER A 56 -6.55 -10.30 15.57
C SER A 56 -7.87 -10.56 14.80
N ALA A 57 -8.98 -10.01 15.30
CA ALA A 57 -10.27 -10.10 14.61
C ALA A 57 -10.20 -9.51 13.19
N THR A 58 -9.56 -8.35 13.02
CA THR A 58 -9.39 -7.67 11.72
C THR A 58 -8.54 -8.50 10.75
N GLU A 59 -7.47 -9.14 11.22
CA GLU A 59 -6.63 -9.99 10.37
C GLU A 59 -7.30 -11.32 10.04
N THR A 60 -8.12 -11.86 10.94
CA THR A 60 -8.95 -13.05 10.68
C THR A 60 -10.01 -12.77 9.61
N LEU A 61 -10.65 -11.60 9.67
CA LEU A 61 -11.56 -11.12 8.62
C LEU A 61 -10.82 -10.91 7.30
N SER A 62 -9.66 -10.25 7.32
CA SER A 62 -8.81 -10.05 6.14
C SER A 62 -8.38 -11.39 5.52
N ALA A 63 -8.02 -12.38 6.34
CA ALA A 63 -7.64 -13.71 5.86
C ALA A 63 -8.82 -14.41 5.18
N THR A 64 -10.01 -14.27 5.76
CA THR A 64 -11.26 -14.80 5.18
C THR A 64 -11.60 -14.12 3.86
N ILE A 65 -11.49 -12.78 3.78
CA ILE A 65 -11.74 -11.99 2.55
C ILE A 65 -10.79 -12.40 1.42
N TRP A 66 -9.51 -12.59 1.73
CA TRP A 66 -8.48 -12.95 0.74
C TRP A 66 -8.36 -14.47 0.49
N GLY A 67 -9.10 -15.31 1.22
CA GLY A 67 -8.97 -16.78 1.14
C GLY A 67 -7.60 -17.31 1.58
N LEU A 68 -6.95 -16.63 2.53
CA LEU A 68 -5.65 -16.98 3.09
C LEU A 68 -5.79 -17.87 4.33
N SER A 69 -4.88 -18.83 4.46
CA SER A 69 -4.70 -19.57 5.71
C SER A 69 -4.13 -18.69 6.83
N VAL A 70 -4.20 -19.18 8.07
CA VAL A 70 -3.65 -18.51 9.25
C VAL A 70 -2.16 -18.22 9.09
N ASP A 71 -1.38 -19.21 8.64
CA ASP A 71 0.07 -19.08 8.45
C ASP A 71 0.43 -18.09 7.35
N GLU A 72 -0.34 -18.06 6.26
CA GLU A 72 -0.17 -17.08 5.19
C GLU A 72 -0.45 -15.65 5.69
N MET A 73 -1.49 -15.46 6.51
CA MET A 73 -1.78 -14.15 7.09
C MET A 73 -0.71 -13.72 8.11
N ILE A 74 -0.20 -14.63 8.95
CA ILE A 74 0.92 -14.33 9.86
C ILE A 74 2.16 -13.92 9.07
N ARG A 75 2.49 -14.63 7.97
CA ARG A 75 3.60 -14.23 7.08
C ARG A 75 3.34 -12.87 6.44
N ALA A 76 2.12 -12.61 5.96
CA ALA A 76 1.76 -11.31 5.37
C ALA A 76 1.89 -10.15 6.37
N ARG A 77 1.43 -10.33 7.62
CA ARG A 77 1.62 -9.40 8.73
C ARG A 77 3.11 -9.05 8.90
N VAL A 78 3.98 -10.05 9.02
CA VAL A 78 5.43 -9.83 9.22
C VAL A 78 6.03 -9.07 8.02
N LEU A 79 5.64 -9.38 6.80
CA LEU A 79 6.11 -8.67 5.60
C LEU A 79 5.61 -7.21 5.52
N LEU A 80 4.39 -6.93 5.97
CA LEU A 80 3.79 -5.58 6.01
C LEU A 80 4.30 -4.73 7.19
N GLN A 81 4.81 -5.35 8.26
CA GLN A 81 5.50 -4.67 9.36
C GLN A 81 7.01 -4.52 9.12
N GLY A 82 7.58 -5.33 8.22
CA GLY A 82 9.00 -5.33 7.86
C GLY A 82 9.42 -4.18 6.92
N PRO A 83 10.69 -4.21 6.45
CA PRO A 83 11.29 -3.10 5.69
C PRO A 83 10.57 -2.76 4.39
N ARG A 84 9.76 -3.67 3.83
CA ARG A 84 8.95 -3.38 2.63
C ARG A 84 7.91 -2.29 2.87
N LYS A 85 7.47 -2.05 4.12
CA LYS A 85 6.57 -0.93 4.43
C LYS A 85 7.12 0.41 3.95
N SER A 86 8.44 0.62 4.04
CA SER A 86 9.14 1.83 3.59
C SER A 86 9.18 2.02 2.07
N PHE A 87 8.89 0.97 1.29
CA PHE A 87 8.91 0.99 -0.18
C PHE A 87 7.52 0.82 -0.80
N SER A 88 6.46 0.85 0.01
CA SER A 88 5.11 0.49 -0.40
C SER A 88 4.11 1.62 -0.17
N VAL A 89 2.99 1.57 -0.89
CA VAL A 89 1.79 2.34 -0.53
C VAL A 89 1.25 1.87 0.82
N GLU A 90 0.61 2.78 1.56
CA GLU A 90 0.19 2.55 2.96
C GLU A 90 -0.81 1.39 3.13
N ASN A 91 -1.71 1.20 2.15
CA ASN A 91 -2.81 0.23 2.20
C ASN A 91 -2.60 -1.00 1.31
N LEU A 92 -1.34 -1.40 1.13
CA LEU A 92 -0.96 -2.56 0.33
C LEU A 92 -1.56 -3.88 0.86
N SER A 93 -2.16 -4.69 -0.02
CA SER A 93 -2.87 -5.89 0.44
C SER A 93 -1.93 -6.99 0.95
N PRO A 94 -2.40 -7.86 1.88
CA PRO A 94 -1.62 -9.01 2.33
C PRO A 94 -1.31 -9.98 1.19
N ILE A 95 -2.17 -10.10 0.18
CA ILE A 95 -1.94 -11.02 -0.93
C ILE A 95 -0.88 -10.51 -1.91
N GLU A 96 -0.83 -9.21 -2.19
CA GLU A 96 0.27 -8.58 -2.94
C GLU A 96 1.59 -8.69 -2.16
N ALA A 97 1.54 -8.61 -0.82
CA ALA A 97 2.71 -8.84 0.02
C ALA A 97 3.27 -10.25 -0.12
N LEU A 98 2.41 -11.26 -0.08
CA LEU A 98 2.79 -12.65 -0.30
C LEU A 98 3.24 -12.92 -1.74
N GLY A 99 2.62 -12.29 -2.74
CA GLY A 99 3.02 -12.42 -4.15
C GLY A 99 4.40 -11.82 -4.47
N ILE A 100 4.69 -10.63 -3.96
CA ILE A 100 5.99 -9.99 -4.14
C ILE A 100 7.11 -10.76 -3.41
N HIS A 101 6.84 -11.27 -2.21
CA HIS A 101 7.77 -12.09 -1.42
C HIS A 101 7.56 -13.61 -1.56
N ALA A 102 6.99 -14.06 -2.68
CA ALA A 102 6.79 -15.48 -2.93
C ALA A 102 8.14 -16.22 -2.98
N ARG A 103 8.19 -17.37 -2.29
CA ARG A 103 9.38 -18.25 -2.17
C ARG A 103 9.82 -18.85 -3.49
N ASP A 104 8.85 -19.08 -4.38
CA ASP A 104 9.01 -19.69 -5.69
C ASP A 104 7.97 -19.13 -6.68
N GLU A 105 8.11 -19.52 -7.94
CA GLU A 105 7.27 -19.01 -9.03
C GLU A 105 5.83 -19.58 -9.02
N SER A 106 5.62 -20.76 -8.44
CA SER A 106 4.27 -21.34 -8.30
C SER A 106 3.47 -20.59 -7.22
N GLU A 107 4.13 -20.26 -6.11
CA GLU A 107 3.57 -19.43 -5.04
C GLU A 107 3.26 -18.01 -5.55
N ARG A 108 4.17 -17.42 -6.35
CA ARG A 108 3.98 -16.10 -6.98
C ARG A 108 2.74 -16.08 -7.87
N ARG A 109 2.62 -17.08 -8.75
CA ARG A 109 1.49 -17.22 -9.68
C ARG A 109 0.18 -17.40 -8.93
N ARG A 110 0.13 -18.27 -7.91
CA ARG A 110 -1.08 -18.49 -7.10
C ARG A 110 -1.60 -17.18 -6.50
N TYR A 111 -0.74 -16.39 -5.87
CA TYR A 111 -1.17 -15.11 -5.29
C TYR A 111 -1.56 -14.06 -6.34
N ALA A 112 -0.82 -13.99 -7.45
CA ALA A 112 -1.16 -13.09 -8.56
C ALA A 112 -2.55 -13.42 -9.16
N GLU A 113 -2.86 -14.70 -9.38
CA GLU A 113 -4.18 -15.12 -9.87
C GLU A 113 -5.31 -14.88 -8.86
N MET A 114 -5.07 -15.12 -7.56
CA MET A 114 -6.04 -14.83 -6.51
C MET A 114 -6.35 -13.32 -6.46
N PHE A 115 -5.34 -12.47 -6.53
CA PHE A 115 -5.51 -11.02 -6.63
C PHE A 115 -6.26 -10.62 -7.91
N ALA A 116 -5.88 -11.16 -9.06
CA ALA A 116 -6.53 -10.86 -10.34
C ALA A 116 -8.03 -11.24 -10.33
N ARG A 117 -8.40 -12.38 -9.75
CA ARG A 117 -9.81 -12.78 -9.57
C ARG A 117 -10.58 -11.82 -8.65
N ALA A 118 -9.98 -11.41 -7.53
CA ALA A 118 -10.59 -10.46 -6.61
C ALA A 118 -10.78 -9.07 -7.25
N PHE A 119 -9.75 -8.56 -7.93
CA PHE A 119 -9.76 -7.27 -8.62
C PHE A 119 -10.77 -7.26 -9.77
N HIS A 120 -10.83 -8.31 -10.59
CA HIS A 120 -11.84 -8.44 -11.65
C HIS A 120 -13.27 -8.39 -11.07
N ALA A 121 -13.53 -9.09 -9.97
CA ALA A 121 -14.85 -9.06 -9.32
C ALA A 121 -15.20 -7.66 -8.77
N ASP A 122 -14.21 -6.86 -8.39
CA ASP A 122 -14.42 -5.48 -7.92
C ASP A 122 -14.66 -4.48 -9.06
N VAL A 123 -13.94 -4.64 -10.18
CA VAL A 123 -14.21 -3.90 -11.42
C VAL A 123 -15.64 -4.14 -11.90
N GLU A 124 -16.12 -5.39 -11.90
CA GLU A 124 -17.51 -5.71 -12.27
C GLU A 124 -18.55 -5.02 -11.36
N ARG A 125 -18.31 -4.95 -10.05
CA ARG A 125 -19.18 -4.18 -9.12
C ARG A 125 -19.14 -2.69 -9.43
N SER A 126 -17.96 -2.14 -9.70
CA SER A 126 -17.77 -0.73 -10.03
C SER A 126 -18.50 -0.36 -11.33
N LEU A 127 -18.45 -1.22 -12.36
CA LEU A 127 -19.18 -1.06 -13.62
C LEU A 127 -20.70 -1.20 -13.41
N ALA A 128 -21.15 -2.16 -12.61
CA ALA A 128 -22.57 -2.31 -12.27
C ALA A 128 -23.12 -1.08 -11.53
N TRP A 129 -22.36 -0.54 -10.56
CA TRP A 129 -22.71 0.69 -9.87
C TRP A 129 -22.70 1.90 -10.81
N ASN A 130 -21.71 2.04 -11.70
CA ASN A 130 -21.64 3.14 -12.65
C ASN A 130 -22.85 3.18 -13.61
N ARG A 131 -23.32 2.01 -14.08
CA ARG A 131 -24.57 1.92 -14.86
C ARG A 131 -25.77 2.44 -14.08
N ALA A 132 -25.99 1.91 -12.86
CA ALA A 132 -27.09 2.33 -11.99
C ALA A 132 -27.02 3.83 -11.61
N PHE A 133 -25.81 4.38 -11.42
CA PHE A 133 -25.60 5.80 -11.19
C PHE A 133 -25.95 6.64 -12.41
N THR A 134 -25.57 6.22 -13.61
CA THR A 134 -25.91 6.91 -14.88
C THR A 134 -27.41 6.92 -15.12
N GLU A 135 -28.10 5.79 -14.88
CA GLU A 135 -29.56 5.69 -14.94
C GLU A 135 -30.25 6.60 -13.90
N ALA A 136 -29.71 6.66 -12.67
CA ALA A 136 -30.21 7.55 -11.64
C ALA A 136 -30.03 9.03 -12.02
N MET A 137 -28.87 9.42 -12.57
CA MET A 137 -28.61 10.78 -13.05
C MET A 137 -29.61 11.17 -14.15
N ALA A 138 -29.79 10.34 -15.18
CA ALA A 138 -30.71 10.62 -16.28
C ALA A 138 -32.18 10.76 -15.82
N ARG A 139 -32.58 10.05 -14.76
CA ARG A 139 -33.93 10.13 -14.17
C ARG A 139 -34.13 11.32 -13.24
N LEU A 140 -33.09 11.73 -12.51
CA LEU A 140 -33.18 12.83 -11.53
C LEU A 140 -32.92 14.20 -12.16
N TYR A 141 -32.13 14.26 -13.23
CA TYR A 141 -31.69 15.48 -13.91
C TYR A 141 -31.85 15.36 -15.44
N PRO A 142 -33.08 15.13 -15.97
CA PRO A 142 -33.29 14.84 -17.39
C PRO A 142 -32.97 16.02 -18.32
N ASP A 143 -33.13 17.26 -17.83
CA ASP A 143 -32.93 18.48 -18.60
C ASP A 143 -31.52 19.11 -18.40
N GLU A 144 -30.66 18.50 -17.57
CA GLU A 144 -29.31 19.01 -17.34
C GLU A 144 -28.32 18.44 -18.38
N PRO A 145 -27.69 19.29 -19.21
CA PRO A 145 -26.80 18.81 -20.26
C PRO A 145 -25.51 18.22 -19.67
N VAL A 146 -25.26 16.94 -19.93
CA VAL A 146 -24.05 16.20 -19.50
C VAL A 146 -22.74 16.92 -19.90
N VAL A 147 -22.76 17.68 -20.99
CA VAL A 147 -21.66 18.56 -21.42
C VAL A 147 -22.20 19.93 -21.81
N ASP A 148 -21.86 20.97 -21.03
CA ASP A 148 -22.14 22.36 -21.40
C ASP A 148 -21.12 22.87 -22.44
N PHE A 149 -21.48 22.72 -23.72
CA PHE A 149 -20.71 23.32 -24.80
C PHE A 149 -20.80 24.85 -24.86
N SER A 150 -21.67 25.52 -24.09
CA SER A 150 -21.92 26.98 -24.23
C SER A 150 -20.63 27.81 -24.10
N ARG A 151 -19.75 27.39 -23.18
CA ARG A 151 -18.47 28.03 -22.83
C ARG A 151 -17.25 27.48 -23.60
N ALA A 152 -17.42 26.43 -24.40
CA ALA A 152 -16.31 25.83 -25.15
C ALA A 152 -15.85 26.75 -26.30
N PRO A 153 -14.54 27.02 -26.47
CA PRO A 153 -14.02 27.81 -27.59
C PRO A 153 -14.33 27.11 -28.93
N LYS A 154 -14.40 27.89 -30.01
CA LYS A 154 -14.50 27.31 -31.36
C LYS A 154 -13.16 26.71 -31.77
N VAL A 155 -13.18 25.53 -32.40
CA VAL A 155 -11.97 24.78 -32.80
C VAL A 155 -11.95 24.61 -34.33
N GLU A 156 -10.78 24.74 -34.96
CA GLU A 156 -10.59 24.35 -36.35
C GLU A 156 -10.65 22.83 -36.49
N ALA A 157 -11.68 22.30 -37.16
CA ALA A 157 -11.88 20.88 -37.39
C ALA A 157 -12.73 20.65 -38.65
N SER A 158 -12.75 19.42 -39.17
CA SER A 158 -13.71 19.05 -40.23
C SER A 158 -15.07 18.68 -39.62
N VAL A 159 -16.13 18.81 -40.41
CA VAL A 159 -17.48 18.38 -39.99
C VAL A 159 -17.52 16.88 -39.65
N GLY A 160 -16.76 16.05 -40.38
CA GLY A 160 -16.64 14.62 -40.07
C GLY A 160 -15.99 14.34 -38.70
N ALA A 161 -15.01 15.15 -38.28
CA ALA A 161 -14.43 15.07 -36.94
C ALA A 161 -15.43 15.52 -35.85
N ALA A 162 -16.29 16.51 -36.17
CA ALA A 162 -17.40 16.94 -35.30
C ALA A 162 -18.33 15.76 -34.97
N ASP A 163 -18.82 15.12 -36.01
CA ASP A 163 -19.87 14.11 -35.93
C ASP A 163 -19.35 12.84 -35.24
N THR A 164 -18.07 12.50 -35.47
CA THR A 164 -17.39 11.37 -34.81
C THR A 164 -17.25 11.57 -33.30
N LEU A 165 -17.10 12.81 -32.84
CA LEU A 165 -16.94 13.17 -31.42
C LEU A 165 -18.25 13.70 -30.79
N ASN A 166 -19.36 13.63 -31.53
CA ASN A 166 -20.67 14.17 -31.14
C ASN A 166 -20.62 15.65 -30.69
N VAL A 167 -19.70 16.43 -31.26
CA VAL A 167 -19.50 17.86 -30.98
C VAL A 167 -20.46 18.70 -31.83
N PRO A 168 -21.19 19.67 -31.25
CA PRO A 168 -22.08 20.54 -32.03
C PRO A 168 -21.32 21.28 -33.12
N ARG A 169 -21.75 21.15 -34.39
CA ARG A 169 -21.11 21.80 -35.56
C ARG A 169 -20.99 23.32 -35.44
N SER A 170 -21.82 23.97 -34.63
CA SER A 170 -21.71 25.40 -34.27
C SER A 170 -20.44 25.79 -33.50
N ARG A 171 -19.71 24.80 -32.95
CA ARG A 171 -18.42 24.95 -32.26
C ARG A 171 -17.21 24.77 -33.17
N ILE A 172 -17.41 24.54 -34.47
CA ILE A 172 -16.33 24.26 -35.41
C ILE A 172 -16.18 25.37 -36.43
N VAL A 173 -14.91 25.65 -36.77
CA VAL A 173 -14.52 26.43 -37.94
C VAL A 173 -13.98 25.44 -38.96
N GLU A 174 -14.76 25.18 -40.02
CA GLU A 174 -14.29 24.33 -41.11
C GLU A 174 -13.20 25.06 -41.89
N LYS A 175 -11.99 24.50 -41.86
CA LYS A 175 -10.88 24.98 -42.67
C LYS A 175 -11.11 24.52 -44.11
N PRO A 176 -11.15 25.43 -45.11
CA PRO A 176 -11.28 25.02 -46.51
C PRO A 176 -10.22 23.98 -46.88
N PRO A 177 -10.55 22.95 -47.69
CA PRO A 177 -9.54 22.02 -48.17
C PRO A 177 -8.44 22.81 -48.86
N ALA A 178 -7.19 22.60 -48.42
CA ALA A 178 -6.04 23.25 -49.02
C ALA A 178 -6.07 22.97 -50.53
N ALA A 179 -6.14 24.04 -51.33
CA ALA A 179 -6.41 23.95 -52.76
C ALA A 179 -5.41 22.99 -53.42
N THR A 180 -5.88 21.78 -53.76
CA THR A 180 -5.08 20.78 -54.46
C THR A 180 -4.63 21.41 -55.78
N GLY A 181 -3.33 21.61 -55.89
CA GLY A 181 -2.74 22.50 -56.89
C GLY A 181 -3.27 22.21 -58.29
N THR A 182 -3.65 23.28 -59.00
CA THR A 182 -4.15 23.25 -60.37
C THR A 182 -3.24 22.39 -61.25
N LEU A 183 -3.65 21.16 -61.53
CA LEU A 183 -2.94 20.28 -62.47
C LEU A 183 -2.83 21.02 -63.81
N PRO A 184 -1.62 21.18 -64.38
CA PRO A 184 -1.45 21.92 -65.61
C PRO A 184 -2.22 21.20 -66.72
N ARG A 185 -3.19 21.91 -67.32
CA ARG A 185 -4.02 21.43 -68.42
C ARG A 185 -3.12 20.93 -69.55
N ARG A 186 -3.04 19.60 -69.71
CA ARG A 186 -2.17 18.94 -70.69
C ARG A 186 -2.45 19.52 -72.08
N GLY A 187 -1.47 20.24 -72.64
CA GLY A 187 -1.60 20.88 -73.93
C GLY A 187 -1.80 19.86 -75.05
N SER A 188 -2.77 20.12 -75.93
CA SER A 188 -3.02 19.35 -77.13
C SER A 188 -2.51 20.11 -78.36
N ARG A 189 -1.30 19.80 -78.81
CA ARG A 189 -0.79 19.94 -80.19
C ARG A 189 0.58 19.28 -80.28
#